data_AF-M2TSB2-F1
#
_entry.id   AF-M2TSB2-F1
#
_cell.length_a   1.000
_cell.length_b   1.000
_cell.length_c   1.000
_cell.angle_alpha   90.00
_cell.angle_beta   90.00
_cell.angle_gamma   90.00
#
_symmetry.space_group_name_H-M   'P 1'
#
loop_
_entity.id
_entity.type
_entity.pdbx_description
1 polymer ?
#
loop_
_entity_poly.entity_id
_entity_poly.type
_entity_poly.pdbx_seq_one_letter_code
_entity_poly.pdbx_strand_id
1 'polypeptide(L)'
;MPKVQKSRAPRTQTSTEQKRARAARVEQEGLEMNFRCKRCEEKKLRCFVETSSGRCAGCISVGAECSLFVSEEEWEQVQREREQKELEVAQAEERQALAAAEASRLRRELLEVKSKERAFARRDLAIIAVQDRAKEQAEGNSAPGTGLPVVEPSLSGPSADLGGLQADSFDPLSLDYFLSLEGPALSSLDAACDMLVLDCFDHILVVLEFDVFC
;
A
#
# COMPACT_ATOMS: atom_id res chain seq x y z
N MET A 1 -55.04 58.63 42.35
CA MET A 1 -54.57 57.23 42.40
C MET A 1 -53.05 57.21 42.22
N PRO A 2 -52.26 56.99 43.28
CA PRO A 2 -50.80 56.92 43.15
C PRO A 2 -50.39 55.57 42.54
N LYS A 3 -49.51 55.58 41.54
CA LYS A 3 -48.93 54.36 40.95
C LYS A 3 -47.99 53.70 41.97
N VAL A 4 -48.39 52.55 42.48
CA VAL A 4 -47.55 51.68 43.31
C VAL A 4 -46.40 51.17 42.44
N GLN A 5 -45.18 51.65 42.70
CA GLN A 5 -43.97 51.08 42.13
C GLN A 5 -43.71 49.73 42.81
N LYS A 6 -43.92 48.64 42.07
CA LYS A 6 -43.51 47.30 42.53
C LYS A 6 -41.99 47.26 42.64
N SER A 7 -41.48 46.93 43.82
CA SER A 7 -40.06 46.68 44.03
C SER A 7 -39.62 45.47 43.21
N ARG A 8 -38.51 45.63 42.48
CA ARG A 8 -37.93 44.57 41.65
C ARG A 8 -37.26 43.56 42.58
N ALA A 9 -37.59 42.27 42.44
CA ALA A 9 -36.97 41.21 43.21
C ALA A 9 -35.44 41.24 43.08
N PRO A 10 -34.67 40.94 44.14
CA PRO A 10 -33.21 40.93 44.08
C PRO A 10 -32.73 39.90 43.07
N ARG A 11 -31.97 40.36 42.08
CA ARG A 11 -31.41 39.49 41.05
C ARG A 11 -30.25 38.71 41.66
N THR A 12 -30.33 37.38 41.64
CA THR A 12 -29.34 36.48 42.27
C THR A 12 -27.94 36.58 41.66
N GLN A 13 -27.83 37.11 40.42
CA GLN A 13 -26.57 37.29 39.71
C GLN A 13 -26.57 38.59 38.91
N THR A 14 -25.39 39.21 38.81
CA THR A 14 -25.19 40.39 37.95
C THR A 14 -25.20 39.98 36.48
N SER A 15 -25.51 40.93 35.57
CA SER A 15 -25.48 40.65 34.13
C SER A 15 -24.08 40.22 33.65
N THR A 16 -23.03 40.67 34.32
CA THR A 16 -21.64 40.32 33.99
C THR A 16 -21.32 38.88 34.39
N GLU A 17 -21.78 38.42 35.56
CA GLU A 17 -21.63 37.03 36.00
C GLU A 17 -22.35 36.07 35.05
N GLN A 18 -23.58 36.41 34.63
CA GLN A 18 -24.33 35.59 33.67
C GLN A 18 -23.60 35.43 32.33
N LYS A 19 -22.97 36.49 31.82
CA LYS A 19 -22.18 36.45 30.58
C LYS A 19 -20.94 35.59 30.73
N ARG A 20 -20.19 35.72 31.84
CA ARG A 20 -19.01 34.90 32.10
C ARG A 20 -19.35 33.41 32.26
N ALA A 21 -20.43 33.10 32.99
CA ALA A 21 -20.89 31.73 33.15
C ALA A 21 -21.29 31.11 31.80
N ARG A 22 -21.98 31.86 30.93
CA ARG A 22 -22.28 31.40 29.57
C ARG A 22 -21.01 31.21 28.75
N ALA A 23 -20.09 32.17 28.75
CA ALA A 23 -18.84 32.06 28.01
C ALA A 23 -18.04 30.83 28.44
N ALA A 24 -17.96 30.54 29.73
CA ALA A 24 -17.27 29.35 30.25
C ALA A 24 -17.91 28.04 29.76
N ARG A 25 -19.25 27.95 29.72
CA ARG A 25 -19.92 26.78 29.12
C ARG A 25 -19.59 26.64 27.64
N VAL A 26 -19.62 27.75 26.90
CA VAL A 26 -19.29 27.74 25.47
C VAL A 26 -17.81 27.39 25.23
N GLU A 27 -16.90 27.69 26.15
CA GLU A 27 -15.50 27.21 26.06
C GLU A 27 -15.36 25.71 26.28
N GLN A 28 -16.28 25.09 27.02
CA GLN A 28 -16.24 23.65 27.31
C GLN A 28 -16.99 22.82 26.28
N GLU A 29 -18.16 23.30 25.87
CA GLU A 29 -19.13 22.55 25.04
C GLU A 29 -19.24 23.11 23.62
N GLY A 30 -18.74 24.33 23.39
CA GLY A 30 -18.83 25.00 22.10
C GLY A 30 -17.86 24.41 21.07
N LEU A 31 -18.19 24.64 19.80
CA LEU A 31 -17.41 24.14 18.69
C LEU A 31 -16.16 24.99 18.48
N GLU A 32 -14.99 24.37 18.51
CA GLU A 32 -13.75 25.05 18.15
C GLU A 32 -13.72 25.29 16.64
N MET A 33 -13.75 26.57 16.25
CA MET A 33 -13.66 26.95 14.85
C MET A 33 -12.20 27.15 14.44
N ASN A 34 -11.80 26.51 13.33
CA ASN A 34 -10.51 26.75 12.69
C ASN A 34 -10.37 28.19 12.21
N PHE A 35 -11.46 28.77 11.70
CA PHE A 35 -11.53 30.19 11.38
C PHE A 35 -12.01 30.98 12.61
N ARG A 36 -11.26 32.03 12.97
CA ARG A 36 -11.54 32.83 14.17
C ARG A 36 -12.34 34.06 13.77
N CYS A 37 -13.25 34.53 14.64
CA CYS A 37 -13.84 35.86 14.45
C CYS A 37 -12.75 36.94 14.56
N LYS A 38 -12.98 38.12 13.96
CA LYS A 38 -11.97 39.21 13.87
C LYS A 38 -11.30 39.51 15.21
N ARG A 39 -12.09 39.61 16.27
CA ARG A 39 -11.58 39.86 17.63
C ARG A 39 -10.71 38.72 18.17
N CYS A 40 -11.15 37.47 17.99
CA CYS A 40 -10.40 36.30 18.46
C CYS A 40 -9.10 36.14 17.68
N GLU A 41 -9.10 36.51 16.40
CA GLU A 41 -7.90 36.56 15.57
C GLU A 41 -6.91 37.62 16.05
N GLU A 42 -7.36 38.87 16.21
CA GLU A 42 -6.54 39.99 16.72
C GLU A 42 -5.91 39.69 18.08
N LYS A 43 -6.68 39.04 18.97
CA LYS A 43 -6.23 38.67 20.32
C LYS A 43 -5.54 37.31 20.39
N LYS A 44 -5.40 36.62 19.26
CA LYS A 44 -4.83 35.27 19.14
C LYS A 44 -5.49 34.25 20.09
N LEU A 45 -6.79 34.39 20.34
CA LEU A 45 -7.59 33.48 21.16
C LEU A 45 -8.21 32.36 20.32
N ARG A 46 -8.48 31.21 20.94
CA ARG A 46 -9.33 30.17 20.36
C ARG A 46 -10.78 30.65 20.26
N CYS A 47 -11.47 30.23 19.22
CA CYS A 47 -12.84 30.69 18.93
C CYS A 47 -13.82 29.52 19.09
N PHE A 48 -14.30 29.31 20.32
CA PHE A 48 -15.37 28.36 20.60
C PHE A 48 -16.72 29.01 20.38
N VAL A 49 -17.54 28.44 19.50
CA VAL A 49 -18.83 29.00 19.08
C VAL A 49 -19.98 28.21 19.66
N GLU A 50 -20.96 28.93 20.17
CA GLU A 50 -22.28 28.39 20.48
C GLU A 50 -23.16 28.53 19.23
N THR A 51 -23.46 27.42 18.56
CA THR A 51 -24.23 27.38 17.30
C THR A 51 -25.58 28.08 17.43
N SER A 52 -26.31 27.82 18.52
CA SER A 52 -27.63 28.39 18.79
C SER A 52 -27.65 29.93 18.84
N SER A 53 -26.53 30.58 19.14
CA SER A 53 -26.43 32.04 19.18
C SER A 53 -25.53 32.65 18.12
N GLY A 54 -24.76 31.83 17.40
CA GLY A 54 -23.73 32.26 16.46
C GLY A 54 -22.63 33.11 17.12
N ARG A 55 -22.47 33.07 18.46
CA ARG A 55 -21.49 33.89 19.17
C ARG A 55 -20.43 33.02 19.83
N CYS A 56 -19.18 33.45 19.71
CA CYS A 56 -18.09 32.79 20.40
C CYS A 56 -17.98 33.20 21.88
N ALA A 57 -17.41 32.32 22.71
CA ALA A 57 -17.19 32.57 24.13
C ALA A 57 -16.44 33.89 24.40
N GLY A 58 -15.41 34.17 23.60
CA GLY A 58 -14.64 35.42 23.68
C GLY A 58 -15.47 36.68 23.43
N CYS A 59 -16.46 36.63 22.55
CA CYS A 59 -17.39 37.73 22.30
C CYS A 59 -18.53 37.79 23.32
N ILE A 60 -18.97 36.64 23.85
CA ILE A 60 -20.00 36.57 24.90
C ILE A 60 -19.49 37.17 26.21
N SER A 61 -18.27 36.82 26.63
CA SER A 61 -17.69 37.25 27.91
C SER A 61 -17.65 38.77 28.08
N VAL A 62 -17.40 39.48 26.98
CA VAL A 62 -17.30 40.95 26.93
C VAL A 62 -18.53 41.63 26.34
N GLY A 63 -19.50 40.86 25.85
CA GLY A 63 -20.71 41.38 25.21
C GLY A 63 -20.50 42.07 23.87
N ALA A 64 -19.42 41.77 23.14
CA ALA A 64 -19.14 42.33 21.81
C ALA A 64 -19.80 41.51 20.69
N GLU A 65 -20.09 42.13 19.55
CA GLU A 65 -20.59 41.43 18.37
C GLU A 65 -19.58 40.39 17.87
N CYS A 66 -20.08 39.27 17.37
CA CYS A 66 -19.28 38.20 16.78
C CYS A 66 -19.41 38.32 15.27
N SER A 67 -18.29 38.47 14.56
CA SER A 67 -18.29 38.56 13.10
C SER A 67 -18.42 37.20 12.41
N LEU A 68 -18.39 36.12 13.17
CA LEU A 68 -18.45 34.76 12.68
C LEU A 68 -19.86 34.24 12.94
N PHE A 69 -20.52 33.78 11.89
CA PHE A 69 -21.85 33.21 11.92
C PHE A 69 -21.79 31.88 11.19
N VAL A 70 -22.23 30.81 11.86
CA VAL A 70 -22.38 29.47 11.29
C VAL A 70 -23.73 28.99 11.82
N SER A 71 -24.64 28.60 10.91
CA SER A 71 -25.92 28.06 11.34
C SER A 71 -25.75 26.65 11.89
N GLU A 72 -26.67 26.22 12.75
CA GLU A 72 -26.65 24.86 13.28
C GLU A 72 -26.82 23.83 12.15
N GLU A 73 -27.69 24.14 11.18
CA GLU A 73 -27.98 23.28 10.04
C GLU A 73 -26.78 23.11 9.09
N GLU A 74 -26.06 24.20 8.79
CA GLU A 74 -24.84 24.17 8.00
C GLU A 74 -23.78 23.30 8.67
N TRP A 75 -23.67 23.41 10.01
CA TRP A 75 -22.72 22.63 10.76
C TRP A 75 -23.07 21.15 10.82
N GLU A 76 -24.33 20.81 11.07
CA GLU A 76 -24.81 19.42 11.04
C GLU A 76 -24.62 18.78 9.66
N GLN A 77 -24.82 19.54 8.58
CA GLN A 77 -24.53 19.07 7.24
C GLN A 77 -23.04 18.72 7.08
N VAL A 78 -22.14 19.63 7.48
CA VAL A 78 -20.70 19.38 7.39
C VAL A 78 -20.28 18.18 8.25
N GLN A 79 -20.87 17.99 9.43
CA GLN A 79 -20.58 16.81 10.26
C GLN A 79 -21.04 15.51 9.59
N ARG A 80 -22.24 15.47 9.01
CA ARG A 80 -22.71 14.29 8.26
C ARG A 80 -21.83 13.99 7.06
N GLU A 81 -21.44 15.02 6.31
CA GLU A 81 -20.52 14.87 5.18
C GLU A 81 -19.15 14.34 5.63
N ARG A 82 -18.63 14.85 6.76
CA ARG A 82 -17.38 14.37 7.36
C ARG A 82 -17.47 12.89 7.75
N GLU A 83 -18.51 12.50 8.48
CA GLU A 83 -18.73 11.11 8.89
C GLU A 83 -18.88 10.18 7.67
N GLN A 84 -19.62 10.62 6.64
CA GLN A 84 -19.73 9.88 5.40
C GLN A 84 -18.37 9.71 4.71
N LYS A 85 -17.57 10.79 4.65
CA LYS A 85 -16.24 10.74 4.03
C LYS A 85 -15.27 9.86 4.82
N GLU A 86 -15.33 9.86 6.14
CA GLU A 86 -14.54 8.95 6.98
C GLU A 86 -14.89 7.48 6.69
N LEU A 87 -16.16 7.16 6.53
CA LEU A 87 -16.59 5.81 6.14
C LEU A 87 -16.12 5.44 4.73
N GLU A 88 -16.26 6.35 3.76
CA GLU A 88 -15.78 6.14 2.39
C GLU A 88 -14.26 5.90 2.35
N VAL A 89 -13.49 6.63 3.16
CA VAL A 89 -12.04 6.43 3.31
C VAL A 89 -11.74 5.05 3.88
N ALA A 90 -12.37 4.65 4.98
CA ALA A 90 -12.15 3.34 5.59
C ALA A 90 -12.44 2.19 4.60
N GLN A 91 -13.51 2.30 3.82
CA GLN A 91 -13.84 1.32 2.77
C GLN A 91 -12.84 1.33 1.60
N ALA A 92 -12.27 2.48 1.26
CA ALA A 92 -11.24 2.56 0.23
C ALA A 92 -9.93 1.92 0.71
N GLU A 93 -9.54 2.15 1.96
CA GLU A 93 -8.36 1.54 2.59
C GLU A 93 -8.47 0.01 2.65
N GLU A 94 -9.65 -0.52 3.02
CA GLU A 94 -9.88 -1.97 2.99
C GLU A 94 -9.70 -2.55 1.59
N ARG A 95 -10.31 -1.93 0.57
CA ARG A 95 -10.14 -2.35 -0.83
C ARG A 95 -8.68 -2.29 -1.29
N GLN A 96 -7.96 -1.25 -0.88
CA GLN A 96 -6.54 -1.13 -1.17
C GLN A 96 -5.72 -2.25 -0.53
N ALA A 97 -6.02 -2.62 0.72
CA ALA A 97 -5.35 -3.72 1.41
C ALA A 97 -5.59 -5.07 0.71
N LEU A 98 -6.82 -5.34 0.27
CA LEU A 98 -7.15 -6.55 -0.49
C LEU A 98 -6.41 -6.61 -1.83
N ALA A 99 -6.39 -5.50 -2.57
CA ALA A 99 -5.66 -5.41 -3.83
C ALA A 99 -4.15 -5.60 -3.65
N ALA A 100 -3.57 -5.04 -2.57
CA ALA A 100 -2.16 -5.22 -2.24
C ALA A 100 -1.83 -6.68 -1.88
N ALA A 101 -2.72 -7.38 -1.18
CA ALA A 101 -2.58 -8.80 -0.87
C ALA A 101 -2.61 -9.66 -2.15
N GLU A 102 -3.54 -9.37 -3.06
CA GLU A 102 -3.63 -10.05 -4.36
C GLU A 102 -2.38 -9.79 -5.23
N ALA A 103 -1.92 -8.53 -5.31
CA ALA A 103 -0.69 -8.20 -6.02
C ALA A 103 0.52 -8.97 -5.47
N SER A 104 0.58 -9.14 -4.15
CA SER A 104 1.63 -9.93 -3.49
C SER A 104 1.53 -11.42 -3.80
N ARG A 105 0.30 -11.97 -3.92
CA ARG A 105 0.07 -13.34 -4.38
C ARG A 105 0.58 -13.53 -5.82
N LEU A 106 0.15 -12.67 -6.74
CA LEU A 106 0.54 -12.75 -8.16
C LEU A 106 2.04 -12.58 -8.37
N ARG A 107 2.70 -11.72 -7.58
CA ARG A 107 4.17 -11.59 -7.62
C ARG A 107 4.88 -12.89 -7.25
N ARG A 108 4.38 -13.64 -6.27
CA ARG A 108 4.96 -14.95 -5.90
C ARG A 108 4.78 -15.97 -7.02
N GLU A 109 3.58 -16.08 -7.56
CA GLU A 109 3.29 -16.96 -8.70
C GLU A 109 4.18 -16.65 -9.91
N LEU A 110 4.37 -15.35 -10.21
CA LEU A 110 5.28 -14.91 -11.27
C LEU A 110 6.74 -15.34 -11.01
N LEU A 111 7.20 -15.26 -9.77
CA LEU A 111 8.55 -15.72 -9.41
C LEU A 111 8.69 -17.24 -9.55
N GLU A 112 7.65 -18.01 -9.23
CA GLU A 112 7.64 -19.46 -9.47
C GLU A 112 7.74 -19.79 -10.96
N VAL A 113 6.97 -19.10 -11.81
CA VAL A 113 7.06 -19.27 -13.27
C VAL A 113 8.46 -18.92 -13.78
N LYS A 114 9.03 -17.79 -13.37
CA LYS A 114 10.41 -17.40 -13.72
C LYS A 114 11.43 -18.44 -13.25
N SER A 115 11.21 -19.08 -12.12
CA SER A 115 12.10 -20.14 -11.62
C SER A 115 12.05 -21.38 -12.52
N LYS A 116 10.86 -21.76 -13.00
CA LYS A 116 10.64 -22.87 -13.93
C LYS A 116 11.27 -22.58 -15.29
N GLU A 117 11.07 -21.38 -15.83
CA GLU A 117 11.72 -20.94 -17.08
C GLU A 117 13.24 -21.10 -17.02
N ARG A 118 13.86 -20.63 -15.92
CA ARG A 118 15.31 -20.79 -15.72
C ARG A 118 15.72 -22.25 -15.59
N ALA A 119 14.90 -23.09 -14.98
CA ALA A 119 15.18 -24.52 -14.89
C ALA A 119 15.14 -25.19 -16.27
N PHE A 120 14.21 -24.80 -17.13
CA PHE A 120 14.14 -25.27 -18.51
C PHE A 120 15.37 -24.83 -19.30
N ALA A 121 15.73 -23.55 -19.24
CA ALA A 121 16.94 -23.05 -19.89
C ALA A 121 18.21 -23.80 -19.44
N ARG A 122 18.35 -24.11 -18.14
CA ARG A 122 19.49 -24.90 -17.64
C ARG A 122 19.51 -26.33 -18.19
N ARG A 123 18.34 -26.98 -18.31
CA ARG A 123 18.25 -28.33 -18.89
C ARG A 123 18.66 -28.32 -20.35
N ASP A 124 18.16 -27.36 -21.11
CA ASP A 124 18.45 -27.25 -22.55
C ASP A 124 19.95 -27.03 -22.79
N LEU A 125 20.57 -26.14 -21.99
CA LEU A 125 22.02 -25.93 -22.04
C LEU A 125 22.82 -27.19 -21.71
N ALA A 126 22.38 -27.98 -20.73
CA ALA A 126 23.04 -29.24 -20.38
C ALA A 126 22.96 -30.27 -21.52
N ILE A 127 21.82 -30.33 -22.21
CA ILE A 127 21.64 -31.22 -23.38
C ILE A 127 22.59 -30.81 -24.51
N ILE A 128 22.69 -29.51 -24.81
CA ILE A 128 23.60 -28.98 -25.83
C ILE A 128 25.06 -29.35 -25.48
N ALA A 129 25.47 -29.12 -24.23
CA ALA A 129 26.83 -29.44 -23.80
C ALA A 129 27.19 -30.93 -23.95
N VAL A 130 26.24 -31.84 -23.70
CA VAL A 130 26.45 -33.28 -23.92
C VAL A 130 26.59 -33.60 -25.40
N GLN A 131 25.76 -32.99 -26.26
CA GLN A 131 25.85 -33.17 -27.70
C GLN A 131 27.18 -32.66 -28.26
N ASP A 132 27.65 -31.50 -27.82
CA ASP A 132 28.91 -30.93 -28.30
C ASP A 132 30.11 -31.76 -27.87
N ARG A 133 30.12 -32.24 -26.62
CA ARG A 133 31.14 -33.19 -26.14
C ARG A 133 31.16 -34.48 -26.96
N ALA A 134 29.99 -35.00 -27.35
CA ALA A 134 29.90 -36.20 -28.18
C ALA A 134 30.45 -35.95 -29.60
N LYS A 135 30.19 -34.78 -30.19
CA LYS A 135 30.77 -34.38 -31.49
C LYS A 135 32.30 -34.24 -31.40
N GLU A 136 32.82 -33.56 -30.39
CA GLU A 136 34.26 -33.41 -30.18
C GLU A 136 34.97 -34.76 -30.06
N GLN A 137 34.36 -35.73 -29.36
CA GLN A 137 34.91 -37.08 -29.24
C GLN A 137 34.88 -37.86 -30.57
N ALA A 138 33.82 -37.72 -31.37
CA ALA A 138 33.74 -38.35 -32.68
C ALA A 138 34.80 -37.80 -33.66
N GLU A 139 35.05 -36.49 -33.62
CA GLU A 139 36.07 -35.82 -34.43
C GLU A 139 37.49 -36.16 -33.97
N GLY A 140 37.75 -36.19 -32.65
CA GLY A 140 39.05 -36.55 -32.08
C GLY A 140 39.47 -38.01 -32.26
N ASN A 141 38.52 -38.95 -32.29
CA ASN A 141 38.79 -40.37 -32.55
C ASN A 141 39.05 -40.70 -34.04
N SER A 142 38.96 -39.72 -34.94
CA SER A 142 39.19 -39.92 -36.38
C SER A 142 40.65 -39.71 -36.81
N ALA A 143 41.58 -39.49 -35.87
CA ALA A 143 43.02 -39.45 -36.17
C ALA A 143 43.59 -40.88 -36.30
N PRO A 144 44.31 -41.23 -37.39
CA PRO A 144 44.84 -42.57 -37.61
C PRO A 144 46.06 -42.84 -36.69
N GLY A 145 45.78 -43.34 -35.48
CA GLY A 145 46.77 -43.87 -34.56
C GLY A 145 47.23 -45.26 -34.99
N THR A 146 48.51 -45.36 -35.31
CA THR A 146 49.22 -46.54 -35.80
C THR A 146 49.27 -47.67 -34.75
N GLY A 147 48.74 -48.85 -35.09
CA GLY A 147 49.38 -50.16 -34.92
C GLY A 147 49.53 -50.83 -33.53
N LEU A 148 48.89 -52.02 -33.43
CA LEU A 148 49.32 -53.28 -32.75
C LEU A 148 48.94 -53.48 -31.26
N PRO A 149 48.92 -54.74 -30.76
CA PRO A 149 47.83 -55.71 -30.95
C PRO A 149 47.24 -56.23 -29.63
N VAL A 150 46.09 -56.89 -29.75
CA VAL A 150 45.39 -57.65 -28.71
C VAL A 150 46.31 -58.66 -28.02
N VAL A 151 46.47 -58.51 -26.71
CA VAL A 151 46.84 -59.59 -25.78
C VAL A 151 46.01 -59.40 -24.51
N GLU A 152 45.02 -60.27 -24.31
CA GLU A 152 44.41 -60.50 -22.99
C GLU A 152 45.41 -61.20 -22.07
N PRO A 153 45.46 -60.82 -20.79
CA PRO A 153 45.55 -61.86 -19.76
C PRO A 153 44.55 -61.70 -18.60
N SER A 154 44.18 -62.87 -18.09
CA SER A 154 43.14 -63.17 -17.11
C SER A 154 43.30 -62.54 -15.72
N LEU A 155 42.14 -62.43 -15.06
CA LEU A 155 41.81 -62.11 -13.67
C LEU A 155 42.82 -62.55 -12.58
N SER A 156 43.13 -61.64 -11.64
CA SER A 156 43.03 -61.86 -10.17
C SER A 156 43.38 -60.61 -9.35
N GLY A 157 42.46 -60.19 -8.45
CA GLY A 157 42.79 -59.55 -7.15
C GLY A 157 42.25 -58.13 -6.90
N PRO A 158 41.85 -57.77 -5.66
CA PRO A 158 40.67 -56.94 -5.36
C PRO A 158 40.99 -55.55 -4.78
N SER A 159 40.03 -54.60 -4.79
CA SER A 159 39.97 -53.51 -3.78
C SER A 159 38.71 -52.64 -3.86
N ALA A 160 38.04 -52.49 -2.70
CA ALA A 160 37.22 -51.37 -2.21
C ALA A 160 35.99 -50.92 -3.05
N ASP A 161 34.77 -51.16 -2.56
CA ASP A 161 34.02 -50.31 -1.62
C ASP A 161 33.20 -49.23 -2.35
N LEU A 162 31.87 -49.39 -2.29
CA LEU A 162 30.90 -48.42 -1.80
C LEU A 162 29.50 -48.91 -2.20
N GLY A 163 28.77 -49.40 -1.20
CA GLY A 163 27.38 -49.83 -1.32
C GLY A 163 26.39 -48.67 -1.26
N GLY A 164 25.23 -48.89 -1.89
CA GLY A 164 24.04 -48.03 -1.86
C GLY A 164 24.12 -46.87 -2.87
N LEU A 165 23.15 -46.64 -3.76
CA LEU A 165 21.71 -46.71 -3.53
C LEU A 165 20.95 -47.04 -4.82
N GLN A 166 19.87 -47.77 -4.57
CA GLN A 166 18.83 -48.26 -5.45
C GLN A 166 18.13 -47.13 -6.21
N ALA A 167 17.90 -47.34 -7.51
CA ALA A 167 17.15 -46.45 -8.37
C ALA A 167 15.64 -46.65 -8.13
N ASP A 168 14.94 -45.57 -7.78
CA ASP A 168 13.48 -45.51 -7.92
C ASP A 168 13.14 -44.90 -9.29
N SER A 169 12.47 -45.72 -10.08
CA SER A 169 11.83 -45.43 -11.35
C SER A 169 10.80 -44.30 -11.23
N PHE A 170 10.90 -43.26 -12.07
CA PHE A 170 9.80 -42.34 -12.33
C PHE A 170 9.31 -42.49 -13.78
N ASP A 171 8.03 -42.80 -13.87
CA ASP A 171 7.20 -43.15 -15.03
C ASP A 171 6.87 -41.91 -15.90
N PRO A 172 7.02 -41.94 -17.25
CA PRO A 172 6.99 -40.74 -18.09
C PRO A 172 5.66 -40.52 -18.86
N LEU A 173 4.48 -40.68 -18.23
CA LEU A 173 3.20 -40.49 -18.95
C LEU A 173 2.16 -39.70 -18.14
N SER A 174 2.11 -38.39 -18.37
CA SER A 174 0.87 -37.61 -18.28
C SER A 174 0.97 -36.38 -19.18
N LEU A 175 0.59 -36.57 -20.44
CA LEU A 175 0.66 -35.58 -21.52
C LEU A 175 -0.75 -35.15 -21.97
N ASP A 176 -1.71 -35.13 -21.03
CA ASP A 176 -3.13 -34.95 -21.36
C ASP A 176 -3.69 -33.56 -21.04
N TYR A 177 -2.85 -32.58 -20.67
CA TYR A 177 -3.34 -31.22 -20.37
C TYR A 177 -3.23 -30.22 -21.54
N PHE A 178 -2.61 -30.59 -22.66
CA PHE A 178 -2.19 -29.62 -23.69
C PHE A 178 -3.14 -29.42 -24.89
N LEU A 179 -4.37 -29.94 -24.88
CA LEU A 179 -5.28 -29.86 -26.06
C LEU A 179 -6.69 -29.34 -25.74
N SER A 180 -6.86 -28.29 -24.95
CA SER A 180 -8.22 -27.71 -24.73
C SER A 180 -8.28 -26.20 -24.49
N LEU A 181 -7.47 -25.38 -25.15
CA LEU A 181 -7.81 -23.96 -25.27
C LEU A 181 -7.75 -23.48 -26.73
N GLU A 182 -8.79 -23.89 -27.45
CA GLU A 182 -9.32 -23.22 -28.62
C GLU A 182 -9.83 -21.83 -28.20
N GLY A 183 -9.39 -20.75 -28.88
CA GLY A 183 -9.86 -19.39 -28.61
C GLY A 183 -9.23 -18.36 -29.56
N PRO A 184 -9.98 -17.68 -30.44
CA PRO A 184 -9.46 -16.97 -31.61
C PRO A 184 -9.14 -15.48 -31.38
N ALA A 185 -8.20 -15.00 -32.21
CA ALA A 185 -8.05 -13.65 -32.79
C ALA A 185 -8.27 -12.41 -31.88
N LEU A 186 -7.17 -11.77 -31.47
CA LEU A 186 -7.13 -10.31 -31.26
C LEU A 186 -6.30 -9.67 -32.38
N SER A 187 -7.02 -9.21 -33.41
CA SER A 187 -6.51 -8.25 -34.39
C SER A 187 -6.41 -6.86 -33.78
N SER A 188 -5.17 -6.38 -33.68
CA SER A 188 -4.71 -5.04 -34.07
C SER A 188 -5.53 -3.82 -33.64
N LEU A 189 -5.01 -3.07 -32.67
CA LEU A 189 -4.94 -1.61 -32.81
C LEU A 189 -3.57 -1.12 -32.35
N ASP A 190 -2.87 -0.54 -33.32
CA ASP A 190 -1.58 0.11 -33.23
C ASP A 190 -1.67 1.46 -32.49
N ALA A 191 -0.49 1.99 -32.15
CA ALA A 191 -0.15 3.41 -31.99
C ALA A 191 0.02 3.97 -30.56
N ALA A 192 1.32 4.11 -30.22
CA ALA A 192 1.97 5.30 -29.67
C ALA A 192 1.60 5.78 -28.26
N CYS A 193 2.52 5.59 -27.30
CA CYS A 193 3.16 6.69 -26.56
C CYS A 193 4.29 6.13 -25.68
N ASP A 194 5.43 5.83 -26.30
CA ASP A 194 6.73 5.85 -25.62
C ASP A 194 7.20 7.31 -25.57
N MET A 195 7.10 7.93 -24.40
CA MET A 195 7.98 8.98 -23.88
C MET A 195 7.38 9.45 -22.55
N LEU A 196 8.20 9.54 -21.50
CA LEU A 196 7.92 10.09 -20.15
C LEU A 196 7.77 9.10 -18.98
N VAL A 197 8.66 8.11 -18.85
CA VAL A 197 8.89 7.44 -17.55
C VAL A 197 10.39 7.22 -17.30
N LEU A 198 11.18 8.31 -17.33
CA LEU A 198 12.61 8.25 -17.01
C LEU A 198 13.10 9.36 -16.06
N ASP A 199 12.23 9.91 -15.21
CA ASP A 199 12.65 10.99 -14.28
C ASP A 199 12.08 10.90 -12.84
N CYS A 200 11.44 9.80 -12.44
CA CYS A 200 10.89 9.67 -11.08
C CYS A 200 11.63 8.68 -10.16
N PHE A 201 12.66 7.96 -10.63
CA PHE A 201 13.34 6.96 -9.81
C PHE A 201 14.59 7.47 -9.08
N ASP A 202 15.22 8.56 -9.54
CA ASP A 202 16.44 9.08 -8.91
C ASP A 202 16.19 9.94 -7.65
N HIS A 203 14.95 10.36 -7.39
CA HIS A 203 14.62 11.13 -6.19
C HIS A 203 14.16 10.31 -4.98
N ILE A 204 13.91 9.01 -5.15
CA ILE A 204 13.47 8.13 -4.04
C ILE A 204 14.67 7.43 -3.36
N LEU A 205 15.82 7.34 -4.03
CA LEU A 205 17.02 6.69 -3.48
C LEU A 205 17.81 7.54 -2.47
N VAL A 206 17.65 8.87 -2.46
CA VAL A 206 18.41 9.74 -1.52
C VAL A 206 17.78 9.77 -0.12
N VAL A 207 16.52 9.39 0.04
CA VAL A 207 15.84 9.45 1.34
C VAL A 207 15.99 8.16 2.14
N LEU A 208 16.31 7.03 1.52
CA LEU A 208 16.40 5.73 2.20
C LEU A 208 17.79 5.38 2.76
N GLU A 209 18.85 6.15 2.44
CA GLU A 209 20.18 5.93 3.05
C GLU A 209 20.39 6.63 4.40
N PHE A 210 19.48 7.50 4.85
CA PHE A 210 19.66 8.23 6.12
C PHE A 210 19.04 7.58 7.36
N ASP A 211 18.30 6.46 7.23
CA ASP A 211 17.57 5.84 8.36
C ASP A 211 18.15 4.50 8.86
N VAL A 212 19.38 4.13 8.46
CA VAL A 212 20.06 2.92 8.98
C VAL A 212 21.27 3.24 9.88
N PHE A 213 21.60 4.51 10.09
CA PHE A 213 22.65 4.93 11.03
C PHE A 213 22.22 6.10 11.91
N CYS A 214 21.36 5.86 12.90
CA CYS A 214 21.27 6.59 14.16
C CYS A 214 20.79 5.66 15.26
#